data_AF-A0A7R9HDA1-F1
#
_entry.id   AF-A0A7R9HDA1-F1
#
_cell.length_a   1.000
_cell.length_b   1.000
_cell.length_c   1.000
_cell.angle_alpha   90.00
_cell.angle_beta   90.00
_cell.angle_gamma   90.00
#
_symmetry.space_group_name_H-M   'P 1'
#
loop_
_entity.id
_entity.type
_entity.pdbx_description
1 polymer ?
#
loop_
_entity_poly.entity_id
_entity_poly.type
_entity_poly.pdbx_seq_one_letter_code
_entity_poly.pdbx_strand_id
1 'polypeptide(L)'
;MVKKKLSDSFRPILFSLDKKPLSLWSKFTRSGRVKRVDDDDLHTKAIEIYGTDPKNTYISSPTDPMASLDITLPILVMLLKNMDKDLQILSTPIKENCMSLVHGRTIPTKWPPSVDEYNANFCG
;
A
#
# COMPACT_ATOMS: atom_id res chain seq x y z
N MET A 1 34.37 6.77 6.63
CA MET A 1 32.93 6.93 6.34
C MET A 1 32.21 5.70 6.88
N VAL A 2 31.53 5.83 8.02
CA VAL A 2 30.80 4.69 8.61
C VAL A 2 29.54 4.46 7.79
N LYS A 3 29.49 3.36 7.04
CA LYS A 3 28.22 2.86 6.50
C LYS A 3 27.41 2.36 7.69
N LYS A 4 26.51 3.20 8.21
CA LYS A 4 25.53 2.76 9.20
C LYS A 4 24.66 1.70 8.51
N LYS A 5 24.84 0.44 8.91
CA LYS A 5 23.89 -0.63 8.62
C LYS A 5 22.60 -0.22 9.33
N LEU A 6 21.54 0.11 8.57
CA LEU A 6 20.22 0.28 9.15
C LEU A 6 19.95 -0.97 10.00
N SER A 7 19.60 -0.76 11.27
CA SER A 7 19.20 -1.84 12.17
C SER A 7 18.10 -2.67 11.51
N ASP A 8 18.04 -3.95 11.88
CA ASP A 8 17.16 -5.01 11.37
C ASP A 8 15.64 -4.76 11.61
N SER A 9 15.23 -3.49 11.80
CA SER A 9 13.97 -3.05 12.39
C SER A 9 12.94 -2.52 11.39
N PHE A 10 13.26 -2.42 10.09
CA PHE A 10 12.31 -2.05 9.05
C PHE A 10 12.63 -2.80 7.76
N ARG A 11 11.81 -3.78 7.40
CA ARG A 11 11.90 -4.49 6.12
C ARG A 11 10.76 -4.02 5.22
N PRO A 12 11.02 -3.25 4.15
CA PRO A 12 9.99 -2.93 3.19
C PRO A 12 9.58 -4.21 2.46
N ILE A 13 8.27 -4.51 2.46
CA ILE A 13 7.70 -5.65 1.73
C ILE A 13 7.30 -5.29 0.30
N LEU A 14 7.28 -4.00 -0.02
CA LEU A 14 7.04 -3.44 -1.34
C LEU A 14 7.84 -2.14 -1.48
N PHE A 15 8.75 -2.07 -2.45
CA PHE A 15 9.57 -0.88 -2.68
C PHE A 15 9.76 -0.62 -4.18
N SER A 16 9.23 0.50 -4.66
CA SER A 16 9.18 0.83 -6.09
C SER A 16 10.54 0.92 -6.78
N LEU A 17 11.60 1.21 -6.02
CA LEU A 17 12.97 1.36 -6.51
C LEU A 17 13.72 0.03 -6.68
N ASP A 18 13.16 -1.07 -6.20
CA ASP A 18 13.75 -2.39 -6.40
C ASP A 18 13.78 -2.77 -7.89
N LYS A 19 14.72 -3.64 -8.26
CA LYS A 19 14.82 -4.20 -9.62
C LYS A 19 13.56 -4.99 -10.00
N LYS A 20 12.97 -5.69 -9.04
CA LYS A 20 11.75 -6.50 -9.19
C LYS A 20 10.81 -6.19 -7.99
N PRO A 21 10.15 -5.02 -7.99
CA PRO A 21 9.43 -4.53 -6.82
C PRO A 21 8.23 -5.40 -6.43
N LEU A 22 7.66 -6.13 -7.39
CA LEU A 22 6.51 -7.02 -7.20
C LEU A 22 6.94 -8.50 -7.16
N SER A 23 8.18 -8.81 -6.77
CA SER A 23 8.69 -10.20 -6.75
C SER A 23 7.92 -11.10 -5.79
N LEU A 24 7.45 -10.56 -4.67
CA LEU A 24 6.64 -11.26 -3.66
C LEU A 24 5.12 -11.09 -3.86
N TRP A 25 4.72 -10.35 -4.90
CA TRP A 25 3.34 -9.92 -5.12
C TRP A 25 2.77 -10.49 -6.42
N SER A 26 1.63 -11.17 -6.32
CA SER A 26 0.77 -11.50 -7.44
C SER A 26 0.07 -10.25 -7.98
N LYS A 27 -0.16 -10.20 -9.29
CA LYS A 27 -0.89 -9.12 -9.97
C LYS A 27 -2.15 -9.68 -10.60
N PHE A 28 -3.29 -9.05 -10.32
CA PHE A 28 -4.55 -9.34 -11.00
C PHE A 28 -5.08 -8.08 -11.69
N THR A 29 -5.36 -8.18 -12.99
CA THR A 29 -5.87 -7.07 -13.80
C THR A 29 -6.89 -7.59 -14.82
N ARG A 30 -8.14 -7.15 -14.73
CA ARG A 30 -9.18 -7.39 -15.74
C ARG A 30 -9.48 -6.16 -16.57
N SER A 31 -9.56 -4.98 -15.93
CA SER A 31 -9.85 -3.69 -16.57
C SER A 31 -9.04 -2.58 -15.89
N GLY A 32 -7.73 -2.61 -16.15
CA GLY A 32 -6.77 -1.74 -15.48
C GLY A 32 -5.33 -2.14 -15.78
N ARG A 33 -4.39 -1.60 -15.00
CA ARG A 33 -2.97 -1.86 -15.14
C ARG A 33 -2.25 -1.78 -13.80
N VAL A 34 -1.13 -2.51 -13.72
CA VAL A 34 -0.15 -2.37 -12.65
C VAL A 34 1.21 -2.12 -13.31
N LYS A 35 1.79 -0.94 -13.10
CA LYS A 35 3.08 -0.57 -13.70
C LYS A 35 3.92 0.30 -12.77
N ARG A 36 5.24 0.33 -13.01
CA ARG A 36 6.12 1.30 -12.37
C ARG A 36 6.15 2.58 -13.21
N VAL A 37 5.89 3.73 -12.59
CA VAL A 37 5.83 5.06 -13.22
C VAL A 37 6.83 6.01 -12.58
N ASP A 38 7.19 7.08 -13.28
CA ASP A 38 7.78 8.27 -12.64
C ASP A 38 6.66 9.05 -11.95
N ASP A 39 6.92 9.49 -10.72
CA ASP A 39 6.06 10.42 -10.00
C ASP A 39 6.72 11.80 -9.99
N ASP A 40 6.04 12.78 -10.59
CA ASP A 40 6.59 14.12 -10.79
C ASP A 40 6.75 14.90 -9.47
N ASP A 41 5.92 14.64 -8.46
CA ASP A 41 5.98 15.33 -7.17
C ASP A 41 7.09 14.76 -6.29
N LEU A 42 7.35 13.45 -6.40
CA LEU A 42 8.40 12.76 -5.64
C LEU A 42 9.75 12.72 -6.38
N HIS A 43 9.77 13.07 -7.67
CA HIS A 43 10.92 12.92 -8.58
C HIS A 43 11.56 11.52 -8.52
N THR A 44 10.73 10.49 -8.35
CA THR A 44 11.17 9.10 -8.16
C THR A 44 10.14 8.13 -8.72
N LYS A 45 10.47 6.83 -8.74
CA LYS A 45 9.53 5.81 -9.25
C LYS A 45 8.47 5.47 -8.20
N ALA A 46 7.23 5.29 -8.65
CA ALA A 46 6.11 4.75 -7.87
C ALA A 46 5.51 3.52 -8.56
N ILE A 47 4.79 2.69 -7.81
CA ILE A 47 3.98 1.60 -8.37
C ILE A 47 2.57 2.15 -8.54
N GLU A 48 2.13 2.28 -9.79
CA GLU A 48 0.77 2.65 -10.15
C GLU A 48 -0.10 1.40 -10.27
N ILE A 49 -1.19 1.37 -9.52
CA ILE A 49 -2.29 0.42 -9.66
C ILE A 49 -3.50 1.25 -10.09
N TYR A 50 -3.96 1.08 -11.32
CA TYR A 50 -5.04 1.88 -11.88
C TYR A 50 -6.11 0.97 -12.48
N GLY A 51 -7.36 1.14 -12.07
CA GLY A 51 -8.51 0.42 -12.60
C GLY A 51 -9.81 1.11 -12.23
N THR A 52 -10.89 0.78 -12.95
CA THR A 52 -12.22 1.37 -12.72
C THR A 52 -12.98 0.75 -11.54
N ASP A 53 -12.57 -0.44 -11.10
CA ASP A 53 -13.17 -1.17 -9.99
C ASP A 53 -12.04 -1.85 -9.19
N PRO A 54 -11.90 -1.55 -7.87
CA PRO A 54 -10.89 -2.16 -7.00
C PRO A 54 -10.90 -3.69 -6.99
N LYS A 55 -12.05 -4.33 -7.27
CA LYS A 55 -12.16 -5.81 -7.35
C LYS A 55 -11.50 -6.39 -8.59
N ASN A 56 -11.27 -5.56 -9.61
CA ASN A 56 -10.80 -5.98 -10.93
C ASN A 56 -9.33 -5.63 -11.19
N THR A 57 -8.69 -4.86 -10.30
CA THR A 57 -7.27 -4.49 -10.43
C THR A 57 -6.64 -4.38 -9.05
N TYR A 58 -5.82 -5.35 -8.67
CA TYR A 58 -5.13 -5.38 -7.38
C TYR A 58 -3.80 -6.11 -7.44
N ILE A 59 -2.99 -5.92 -6.40
CA ILE A 59 -1.85 -6.77 -6.09
C ILE A 59 -2.13 -7.50 -4.78
N SER A 60 -1.65 -8.73 -4.66
CA SER A 60 -1.79 -9.54 -3.44
C SER A 60 -0.46 -10.17 -3.09
N SER A 61 -0.22 -10.40 -1.81
CA SER A 61 1.00 -11.02 -1.31
C SER A 61 0.66 -11.96 -0.15
N PRO A 62 1.35 -13.10 -0.03
CA PRO A 62 2.41 -13.57 -0.93
C PRO A 62 1.88 -14.06 -2.29
N THR A 63 2.80 -14.25 -3.26
CA THR A 63 2.46 -14.79 -4.59
C THR A 63 1.81 -16.17 -4.51
N ASP A 64 2.28 -17.00 -3.57
CA ASP A 64 1.69 -18.30 -3.24
C ASP A 64 0.52 -18.09 -2.25
N PRO A 65 -0.73 -18.41 -2.61
CA PRO A 65 -1.89 -18.21 -1.75
C PRO A 65 -1.88 -19.09 -0.48
N MET A 66 -1.05 -20.14 -0.42
CA MET A 66 -0.90 -20.99 0.76
C MET A 66 0.23 -20.52 1.69
N ALA A 67 1.02 -19.55 1.27
CA ALA A 67 2.11 -18.99 2.08
C ALA A 67 1.65 -17.80 2.92
N SER A 68 2.48 -17.41 3.88
CA SER A 68 2.34 -16.15 4.62
C SER A 68 3.65 -15.36 4.57
N LEU A 69 3.57 -14.04 4.74
CA LEU A 69 4.76 -13.17 4.75
C LEU A 69 5.54 -13.22 6.07
N ASP A 70 5.01 -13.90 7.08
CA ASP A 70 5.60 -14.03 8.42
C ASP A 70 6.05 -12.69 9.03
N ILE A 71 5.21 -11.66 8.87
CA ILE A 71 5.48 -10.32 9.39
C ILE A 71 4.98 -10.26 10.83
N THR A 72 5.91 -10.11 11.77
CA THR A 72 5.61 -10.01 13.21
C THR A 72 5.51 -8.57 13.70
N LEU A 73 5.76 -7.59 12.83
CA LEU A 73 5.67 -6.17 13.17
C LEU A 73 4.22 -5.76 13.41
N PRO A 74 3.90 -5.09 14.53
CA PRO A 74 2.52 -4.72 14.87
C PRO A 74 1.98 -3.55 14.04
N ILE A 75 2.85 -2.86 13.28
CA ILE A 75 2.51 -1.66 12.51
C ILE A 75 2.93 -1.86 11.06
N LEU A 76 1.97 -1.74 10.16
CA LEU A 76 2.20 -1.63 8.71
C LEU A 76 2.13 -0.16 8.30
N VAL A 77 3.22 0.35 7.72
CA VAL A 77 3.28 1.72 7.18
C VAL A 77 3.26 1.66 5.66
N MET A 78 2.35 2.40 5.04
CA MET A 78 2.24 2.53 3.59
C MET A 78 2.30 3.99 3.17
N LEU A 79 3.07 4.28 2.12
CA LEU A 79 3.12 5.59 1.48
C LEU A 79 2.26 5.52 0.22
N LEU A 80 1.14 6.23 0.22
CA LEU A 80 0.13 6.21 -0.83
C LEU A 80 -0.12 7.63 -1.30
N LYS A 81 -0.14 7.83 -2.62
CA LYS A 81 -0.57 9.09 -3.22
C LYS A 81 -2.08 9.08 -3.34
N ASN A 82 -2.76 10.09 -2.76
CA ASN A 82 -4.19 10.24 -2.97
C ASN A 82 -4.44 10.72 -4.42
N MET A 83 -5.17 9.90 -5.18
CA MET A 83 -5.55 10.18 -6.56
C MET A 83 -7.02 10.62 -6.70
N ASP A 84 -7.70 10.87 -5.57
CA ASP A 84 -9.14 11.13 -5.49
C ASP A 84 -9.97 9.99 -6.12
N LYS A 85 -9.58 8.76 -5.75
CA LYS A 85 -10.18 7.49 -6.19
C LYS A 85 -10.29 6.54 -5.01
N ASP A 86 -11.24 5.61 -5.12
CA ASP A 86 -11.45 4.58 -4.12
C ASP A 86 -10.23 3.65 -4.01
N LEU A 87 -9.74 3.47 -2.78
CA LEU A 87 -8.68 2.54 -2.44
C LEU A 87 -9.16 1.61 -1.32
N GLN A 88 -8.97 0.30 -1.50
CA GLN A 88 -9.25 -0.70 -0.48
C GLN A 88 -7.98 -1.47 -0.16
N ILE A 89 -7.70 -1.63 1.14
CA ILE A 89 -6.55 -2.38 1.63
C ILE A 89 -7.09 -3.49 2.52
N LEU A 90 -6.77 -4.72 2.15
CA LEU A 90 -7.24 -5.91 2.84
C LEU A 90 -6.04 -6.64 3.45
N SER A 91 -6.14 -6.97 4.72
CA SER A 91 -5.18 -7.82 5.42
C SER A 91 -5.92 -8.99 6.05
N THR A 92 -5.43 -10.20 5.82
CA THR A 92 -5.91 -11.40 6.51
C THR A 92 -4.98 -11.71 7.68
N PRO A 93 -5.50 -11.92 8.89
CA PRO A 93 -4.70 -12.35 10.03
C PRO A 93 -4.23 -13.79 9.81
N ILE A 94 -3.03 -14.12 10.30
CA ILE A 94 -2.50 -15.50 10.27
C ILE A 94 -3.16 -16.37 11.36
N LYS A 95 -3.75 -15.75 12.39
CA LYS A 95 -4.56 -16.45 13.40
C LYS A 95 -6.03 -16.33 13.01
N GLU A 96 -6.71 -17.48 12.98
CA GLU A 96 -8.17 -17.56 12.93
C GLU A 96 -8.74 -16.54 13.96
N ASN A 97 -9.62 -15.63 13.51
CA ASN A 97 -10.34 -14.58 14.28
C ASN A 97 -9.91 -13.10 14.30
N CYS A 98 -8.99 -12.58 13.48
CA CYS A 98 -8.75 -11.12 13.42
C CYS A 98 -8.93 -10.50 12.01
N MET A 99 -10.11 -10.61 11.41
CA MET A 99 -10.40 -9.89 10.15
C MET A 99 -10.48 -8.39 10.43
N SER A 100 -9.38 -7.66 10.25
CA SER A 100 -9.42 -6.19 10.17
C SER A 100 -9.60 -5.78 8.72
N LEU A 101 -10.83 -5.45 8.34
CA LEU A 101 -11.10 -4.70 7.12
C LEU A 101 -10.66 -3.26 7.37
N VAL A 102 -9.46 -2.89 6.93
CA VAL A 102 -9.03 -1.49 6.97
C VAL A 102 -9.64 -0.79 5.75
N HIS A 103 -10.80 -0.17 5.94
CA HIS A 103 -11.35 0.75 4.94
C HIS A 103 -10.50 2.02 4.97
N GLY A 104 -9.44 2.06 4.15
CA GLY A 104 -8.59 3.23 4.03
C GLY A 104 -9.40 4.39 3.46
N ARG A 105 -9.77 5.36 4.30
CA ARG A 105 -10.28 6.65 3.79
C ARG A 105 -9.12 7.41 3.15
N THR A 106 -9.39 8.04 2.01
CA THR A 106 -8.43 8.86 1.26
C THR A 106 -7.90 9.99 2.15
N ILE A 107 -6.58 10.16 2.20
CA ILE A 107 -5.93 11.29 2.89
C ILE A 107 -6.22 12.55 2.06
N PRO A 108 -6.71 13.65 2.65
CA PRO A 108 -7.18 14.83 1.91
C PRO A 108 -6.13 15.38 0.93
N THR A 109 -6.61 15.86 -0.22
CA THR A 109 -5.80 16.29 -1.37
C THR A 109 -5.01 17.58 -1.12
N LYS A 110 -5.28 18.29 -0.01
CA LYS A 110 -4.52 19.46 0.41
C LYS A 110 -3.95 19.26 1.81
N TRP A 111 -2.65 19.52 1.90
CA TRP A 111 -1.92 19.57 3.16
C TRP A 111 -1.55 21.03 3.49
N PRO A 112 -1.85 21.52 4.70
CA PRO A 112 -2.63 20.87 5.77
C PRO A 112 -4.14 20.79 5.43
N PRO A 113 -4.85 19.77 5.94
CA PRO A 113 -6.30 19.67 5.77
C PRO A 113 -7.04 20.84 6.41
N SER A 114 -8.22 21.18 5.89
CA SER A 114 -9.08 22.16 6.54
C SER A 114 -9.64 21.61 7.86
N VAL A 115 -10.02 22.50 8.77
CA VAL A 115 -10.61 22.13 10.08
C VAL A 115 -11.88 21.28 9.89
N ASP A 116 -12.65 21.54 8.83
CA ASP A 116 -13.87 20.79 8.52
C ASP A 116 -13.56 19.35 8.06
N GLU A 117 -12.48 19.15 7.30
CA GLU A 117 -12.00 17.83 6.86
C GLU A 117 -11.47 16.98 8.02
N TYR A 118 -10.89 17.63 9.04
CA TYR A 118 -10.45 16.96 10.26
C TYR A 118 -11.65 16.40 11.05
N ASN A 119 -12.70 17.19 11.21
CA ASN A 119 -13.89 16.82 11.99
C ASN A 119 -14.74 15.73 11.32
N ALA A 120 -14.77 15.67 9.98
CA ALA A 120 -15.50 14.64 9.24
C ALA A 120 -14.87 13.23 9.33
N ASN A 121 -13.58 13.14 9.69
CA ASN A 121 -12.83 11.88 9.72
C ASN A 121 -12.71 11.24 11.12
N PHE A 122 -13.10 11.93 12.19
CA PHE A 122 -13.02 11.43 13.57
C PHE A 122 -14.35 11.08 14.24
N CYS A 123 -15.48 11.42 13.62
CA CYS A 123 -16.80 10.97 14.06
C CYS A 123 -17.31 9.84 13.14
N GLY A 124 -17.21 8.60 13.61
CA GLY A 124 -17.73 7.42 12.92
C GLY A 124 -17.21 6.13 13.53
#